data_AF-A0A9E5ZNV5-F1
#
_entry.id   AF-A0A9E5ZNV5-F1
#
_cell.length_a   1.000
_cell.length_b   1.000
_cell.length_c   1.000
_cell.angle_alpha   90.00
_cell.angle_beta   90.00
_cell.angle_gamma   90.00
#
_symmetry.space_group_name_H-M   'P 1'
#
loop_
_entity.id
_entity.type
_entity.pdbx_description
1 polymer ?
#
loop_
_entity_poly.entity_id
_entity_poly.type
_entity_poly.pdbx_seq_one_letter_code
_entity_poly.pdbx_strand_id
1 'polypeptide(L)'
;MNKKKETVVSGKADTGELTLVVGAIGLSAYVWDLSFNLGAFGGIFLGHIIAIWLFSLSVLLVISIVQKQSLPGNKWLGYFLLPLPSIWLIFRIIDDPIKFGQLTDYLLHIASILSIVISLPYLVYLFFYFTNPSILKLKGKLVAGLVGFVLLIGGVGYTLGHHNYLIMSCENFVVSGQDTPKNCLCEKKLAEKVTEKRGSEKVN
;
A
#
# COMPACT_ATOMS: atom_id res chain seq x y z
N MET A 1 33.44 -24.38 43.03
CA MET A 1 32.51 -25.03 42.10
C MET A 1 31.46 -24.02 41.65
N ASN A 2 31.26 -23.95 40.34
CA ASN A 2 30.69 -22.84 39.59
C ASN A 2 29.14 -22.87 39.63
N LYS A 3 28.49 -21.87 40.23
CA LYS A 3 27.03 -21.77 40.30
C LYS A 3 26.54 -21.03 39.05
N LYS A 4 26.25 -21.79 38.00
CA LYS A 4 25.69 -21.32 36.73
C LYS A 4 24.34 -20.65 37.01
N LYS A 5 24.26 -19.32 36.90
CA LYS A 5 22.99 -18.59 36.88
C LYS A 5 22.34 -18.85 35.53
N GLU A 6 21.33 -19.72 35.51
CA GLU A 6 20.37 -19.78 34.41
C GLU A 6 19.51 -18.52 34.47
N THR A 7 19.87 -17.53 33.67
CA THR A 7 18.96 -16.44 33.31
C THR A 7 17.90 -17.02 32.39
N VAL A 8 16.82 -17.51 32.98
CA VAL A 8 15.56 -17.74 32.27
C VAL A 8 15.08 -16.37 31.82
N VAL A 9 15.38 -15.99 30.57
CA VAL A 9 14.76 -14.87 29.88
C VAL A 9 13.31 -15.28 29.61
N SER A 10 12.47 -15.16 30.64
CA SER A 10 11.02 -15.19 30.48
C SER A 10 10.59 -13.82 29.96
N GLY A 11 10.93 -13.55 28.70
CA GLY A 11 10.49 -12.37 27.98
C GLY A 11 9.04 -12.56 27.54
N LYS A 12 8.10 -12.43 28.48
CA LYS A 12 6.69 -12.28 28.14
C LYS A 12 6.53 -10.87 27.57
N ALA A 13 6.73 -10.74 26.25
CA ALA A 13 6.45 -9.49 25.55
C ALA A 13 5.04 -9.04 25.92
N ASP A 14 4.92 -7.78 26.37
CA ASP A 14 3.63 -7.19 26.66
C ASP A 14 2.77 -7.26 25.39
N THR A 15 1.53 -7.72 25.49
CA THR A 15 0.63 -7.96 24.33
C THR A 15 0.50 -6.69 23.48
N GLY A 16 0.62 -5.51 24.09
CA GLY A 16 0.65 -4.22 23.39
C GLY A 16 1.89 -4.00 22.53
N GLU A 17 3.07 -4.43 22.97
CA GLU A 17 4.32 -4.33 22.19
C GLU A 17 4.31 -5.30 21.01
N LEU A 18 3.83 -6.53 21.22
CA LEU A 18 3.70 -7.51 20.15
C LEU A 18 2.76 -7.01 19.05
N THR A 19 1.60 -6.45 19.43
CA THR A 19 0.62 -5.93 18.46
C THR A 19 1.19 -4.75 17.65
N LEU A 20 2.00 -3.90 18.28
CA LEU A 20 2.69 -2.79 17.62
C LEU A 20 3.69 -3.30 16.59
N VAL A 21 4.53 -4.27 16.97
CA VAL A 21 5.53 -4.85 16.06
C VAL A 21 4.86 -5.53 14.87
N VAL A 22 3.83 -6.35 15.12
CA VAL A 22 3.07 -7.02 14.06
C VAL A 22 2.38 -5.98 13.15
N GLY A 23 1.80 -4.94 13.72
CA GLY A 23 1.18 -3.84 12.97
C GLY A 23 2.18 -3.06 12.12
N ALA A 24 3.37 -2.77 12.64
CA ALA A 24 4.44 -2.09 11.92
C ALA A 24 4.99 -2.96 10.77
N ILE A 25 5.17 -4.26 10.99
CA ILE A 25 5.57 -5.21 9.94
C ILE A 25 4.51 -5.26 8.85
N GLY A 26 3.24 -5.44 9.21
CA GLY A 26 2.13 -5.46 8.25
C GLY A 26 2.03 -4.17 7.44
N LEU A 27 2.14 -3.01 8.10
CA LEU A 27 2.14 -1.71 7.42
C LEU A 27 3.32 -1.56 6.48
N SER A 28 4.53 -1.98 6.90
CA SER A 28 5.73 -1.91 6.06
C SER A 28 5.61 -2.79 4.81
N ALA A 29 5.07 -4.00 4.94
CA ALA A 29 4.85 -4.91 3.82
C ALA A 29 3.82 -4.35 2.84
N TYR A 30 2.73 -3.78 3.35
CA TYR A 30 1.71 -3.16 2.51
C TYR A 30 2.23 -1.91 1.79
N VAL A 31 2.97 -1.04 2.49
CA VAL A 31 3.58 0.17 1.89
C VAL A 31 4.60 -0.19 0.83
N TRP A 32 5.41 -1.22 1.07
CA TRP A 32 6.36 -1.74 0.10
C TRP A 32 5.66 -2.14 -1.20
N ASP A 33 4.65 -3.01 -1.10
CA ASP A 33 3.93 -3.54 -2.26
C ASP A 33 3.23 -2.41 -3.04
N LEU A 34 2.52 -1.53 -2.34
CA LEU A 34 1.88 -0.36 -2.96
C LEU A 34 2.90 0.53 -3.69
N SER A 35 4.04 0.79 -3.07
CA SER A 35 5.07 1.67 -3.64
C SER A 35 5.80 1.03 -4.81
N PHE A 36 6.09 -0.27 -4.73
CA PHE A 36 6.70 -1.04 -5.82
C PHE A 36 5.79 -1.06 -7.05
N ASN A 37 4.50 -1.36 -6.86
CA ASN A 37 3.53 -1.37 -7.95
C ASN A 37 3.38 0.01 -8.58
N LEU A 38 3.36 1.07 -7.76
CA LEU A 38 3.34 2.45 -8.26
C LEU A 38 4.60 2.78 -9.09
N GLY A 39 5.78 2.32 -8.66
CA GLY A 39 7.03 2.52 -9.39
C GLY A 39 7.09 1.76 -10.72
N ALA A 40 6.60 0.51 -10.74
CA ALA A 40 6.65 -0.35 -11.91
C ALA A 40 5.60 0.02 -12.98
N PHE A 41 4.39 0.36 -12.56
CA PHE A 41 3.24 0.55 -13.45
C PHE A 41 2.80 2.01 -13.60
N GLY A 42 3.26 2.90 -12.71
CA GLY A 42 2.83 4.30 -12.70
C GLY A 42 1.39 4.49 -12.23
N GLY A 43 0.76 3.48 -11.63
CA GLY A 43 -0.62 3.51 -11.19
C GLY A 43 -0.88 2.61 -9.97
N ILE A 44 -2.01 2.84 -9.30
CA ILE A 44 -2.47 2.03 -8.18
C ILE A 44 -3.46 0.99 -8.72
N PHE A 45 -3.21 -0.29 -8.46
CA PHE A 45 -4.12 -1.35 -8.88
C PHE A 45 -5.46 -1.29 -8.17
N LEU A 46 -6.52 -1.64 -8.90
CA LEU A 46 -7.89 -1.70 -8.40
C LEU A 46 -8.01 -2.54 -7.12
N GLY A 47 -7.21 -3.62 -7.00
CA GLY A 47 -7.17 -4.46 -5.80
C GLY A 47 -6.85 -3.67 -4.52
N HIS A 48 -5.89 -2.74 -4.57
CA HIS A 48 -5.57 -1.88 -3.42
C HIS A 48 -6.69 -0.90 -3.11
N ILE A 49 -7.33 -0.35 -4.14
CA ILE A 49 -8.45 0.59 -3.99
C ILE A 49 -9.63 -0.11 -3.30
N ILE A 50 -9.99 -1.31 -3.76
CA ILE A 50 -11.06 -2.12 -3.16
C ILE A 50 -10.70 -2.53 -1.73
N ALA A 51 -9.45 -2.90 -1.45
CA ALA A 51 -9.02 -3.24 -0.10
C ALA A 51 -9.20 -2.06 0.87
N ILE A 52 -8.74 -0.86 0.49
CA ILE A 52 -8.92 0.36 1.30
C ILE A 52 -10.40 0.66 1.54
N TRP A 53 -11.23 0.51 0.50
CA TRP A 53 -12.67 0.64 0.62
C TRP A 53 -13.26 -0.36 1.62
N LEU A 54 -12.89 -1.64 1.53
CA LEU A 54 -13.35 -2.68 2.46
C LEU A 54 -12.92 -2.40 3.90
N PHE A 55 -11.69 -1.96 4.13
CA PHE A 55 -11.23 -1.56 5.46
C PHE A 55 -12.04 -0.39 6.01
N SER A 56 -12.27 0.64 5.19
CA SER A 56 -13.05 1.81 5.57
C SER A 56 -14.49 1.44 5.93
N LEU A 57 -15.13 0.62 5.10
CA LEU A 57 -16.47 0.13 5.34
C LEU A 57 -16.55 -0.74 6.60
N SER A 58 -15.58 -1.63 6.81
CA SER A 58 -15.52 -2.51 7.98
C SER A 58 -15.42 -1.70 9.28
N VAL A 59 -14.52 -0.70 9.31
CA VAL A 59 -14.35 0.19 10.46
C VAL A 59 -15.63 0.98 10.72
N LEU A 60 -16.26 1.53 9.68
CA LEU A 60 -17.53 2.24 9.80
C LEU A 60 -18.62 1.33 10.39
N LEU A 61 -18.76 0.10 9.90
CA LEU A 61 -19.77 -0.86 10.37
C LEU A 61 -19.51 -1.29 11.82
N VAL A 62 -18.27 -1.59 12.18
CA VAL A 62 -17.91 -1.99 13.56
C VAL A 62 -18.23 -0.87 14.55
N ILE A 63 -17.89 0.38 14.21
CA ILE A 63 -18.18 1.55 15.05
C ILE A 63 -19.69 1.85 15.09
N SER A 64 -20.42 1.68 14.00
CA SER A 64 -21.87 1.94 13.99
C SER A 64 -22.68 0.85 14.69
N ILE A 65 -22.27 -0.42 14.61
CA ILE A 65 -23.08 -1.57 15.06
C ILE A 65 -22.62 -2.11 16.41
N VAL A 66 -21.31 -2.33 16.60
CA VAL A 66 -20.77 -3.13 17.72
C VAL A 66 -20.41 -2.27 18.90
N GLN A 67 -19.79 -1.10 18.65
CA GLN A 67 -19.21 -0.28 19.69
C GLN A 67 -19.70 1.16 19.56
N LYS A 68 -20.48 1.66 20.54
CA LYS A 68 -20.65 3.12 20.77
C LYS A 68 -19.35 3.82 21.19
N GLN A 69 -18.18 3.26 20.85
CA GLN A 69 -16.89 3.86 21.08
C GLN A 69 -16.82 5.12 20.22
N SER A 70 -16.49 6.24 20.86
CA SER A 70 -16.32 7.48 20.13
C SER A 70 -15.07 7.39 19.25
N LEU A 71 -15.23 7.74 17.96
CA LEU A 71 -14.09 7.99 17.08
C LEU A 71 -13.12 8.96 17.78
N PRO A 72 -11.81 8.67 17.76
CA PRO A 72 -10.83 9.59 18.32
C PRO A 72 -10.81 10.91 17.53
N GLY A 73 -10.73 12.02 18.26
CA GLY A 73 -10.73 13.37 17.67
C GLY A 73 -12.13 13.87 17.30
N ASN A 74 -12.23 14.61 16.20
CA ASN A 74 -13.50 15.18 15.74
C ASN A 74 -14.35 14.11 15.03
N LYS A 75 -15.42 13.65 15.69
CA LYS A 75 -16.34 12.62 15.17
C LYS A 75 -16.83 12.92 13.77
N TRP A 76 -17.14 14.18 13.48
CA TRP A 76 -17.61 14.63 12.17
C TRP A 76 -16.60 14.34 11.06
N LEU A 77 -15.31 14.54 11.35
CA LEU A 77 -14.25 14.29 10.39
C LEU A 77 -14.20 12.80 10.02
N GLY A 78 -14.28 11.91 11.00
CA GLY A 78 -14.26 10.47 10.75
C GLY A 78 -15.48 9.99 9.97
N TYR A 79 -16.67 10.46 10.33
CA TYR A 79 -17.90 10.15 9.58
C TYR A 79 -17.91 10.70 8.15
N PHE A 80 -17.11 11.72 7.85
CA PHE A 80 -16.95 12.24 6.49
C PHE A 80 -15.87 11.50 5.68
N LEU A 81 -14.76 11.14 6.33
CA LEU A 81 -13.61 10.49 5.70
C LEU A 81 -13.82 8.99 5.41
N LEU A 82 -14.51 8.28 6.30
CA LEU A 82 -14.76 6.83 6.17
C LEU A 82 -15.67 6.44 4.99
N PRO A 83 -16.79 7.14 4.70
CA PRO A 83 -17.62 6.80 3.55
C PRO A 83 -17.05 7.30 2.23
N LEU A 84 -16.00 8.13 2.23
CA LEU A 84 -15.46 8.77 1.04
C LEU A 84 -15.04 7.75 -0.05
N PRO A 85 -14.37 6.63 0.26
CA PRO A 85 -14.11 5.56 -0.71
C PRO A 85 -15.39 4.92 -1.25
N SER A 86 -16.43 4.76 -0.42
CA SER A 86 -17.72 4.19 -0.85
C SER A 86 -18.48 5.14 -1.77
N ILE A 87 -18.48 6.44 -1.45
CA ILE A 87 -19.10 7.48 -2.27
C ILE A 87 -18.43 7.49 -3.65
N TRP A 88 -17.11 7.51 -3.69
CA TRP A 88 -16.35 7.44 -4.94
C TRP A 88 -16.70 6.18 -5.76
N LEU A 89 -16.78 5.01 -5.11
CA LEU A 89 -17.10 3.75 -5.78
C LEU A 89 -18.51 3.78 -6.39
N ILE A 90 -19.49 4.34 -5.67
CA ILE A 90 -20.85 4.51 -6.18
C ILE A 90 -20.85 5.42 -7.41
N PHE A 91 -20.13 6.54 -7.38
CA PHE A 91 -19.99 7.40 -8.54
C PHE A 91 -19.35 6.68 -9.73
N ARG A 92 -18.31 5.86 -9.49
CA ARG A 92 -17.66 5.04 -10.53
C ARG A 92 -18.59 4.00 -11.14
N ILE A 93 -19.54 3.44 -10.37
CA ILE A 93 -20.53 2.45 -10.86
C ILE A 93 -21.62 3.13 -11.70
N ILE A 94 -22.03 4.33 -11.30
CA ILE A 94 -23.09 5.08 -12.00
C ILE A 94 -22.55 5.74 -13.27
N ASP A 95 -21.26 6.09 -13.29
CA ASP A 95 -20.62 6.68 -14.45
C ASP A 95 -20.60 5.71 -15.64
N ASP A 96 -21.29 6.09 -16.70
CA ASP A 96 -21.29 5.39 -17.97
C ASP A 96 -20.25 6.08 -18.89
N PRO A 97 -19.08 5.46 -19.13
CA PRO A 97 -17.99 6.10 -19.88
C PRO A 97 -18.39 6.44 -21.32
N ILE A 98 -19.46 5.83 -21.84
CA ILE A 98 -19.99 6.09 -23.18
C ILE A 98 -20.79 7.40 -23.22
N LYS A 99 -21.39 7.82 -22.10
CA LYS A 99 -22.30 8.98 -22.04
C LYS A 99 -21.65 10.26 -21.52
N PHE A 100 -20.68 10.15 -20.60
CA PHE A 100 -20.17 11.31 -19.87
C PHE A 100 -18.81 11.85 -20.35
N GLY A 101 -18.19 11.20 -21.34
CA GLY A 101 -16.98 11.67 -22.03
C GLY A 101 -15.68 11.60 -21.20
N GLN A 102 -14.54 11.85 -21.86
CA GLN A 102 -13.19 11.73 -21.27
C GLN A 102 -12.92 12.61 -20.05
N LEU A 103 -13.61 13.76 -19.93
CA LEU A 103 -13.41 14.70 -18.82
C LEU A 103 -13.90 14.10 -17.48
N THR A 104 -15.04 13.41 -17.52
CA THR A 104 -15.65 12.82 -16.31
C THR A 104 -14.83 11.66 -15.79
N ASP A 105 -14.29 10.81 -16.67
CA ASP A 105 -13.38 9.73 -16.27
C ASP A 105 -12.08 10.27 -15.64
N TYR A 106 -11.52 11.35 -16.19
CA TYR A 106 -10.33 12.00 -15.61
C TYR A 106 -10.61 12.58 -14.21
N LEU A 107 -11.75 13.24 -14.02
CA LEU A 107 -12.16 13.76 -12.71
C LEU A 107 -12.39 12.63 -11.70
N LEU A 108 -13.03 11.53 -12.10
CA LEU A 108 -13.21 10.36 -11.26
C LEU A 108 -11.88 9.68 -10.92
N HIS A 109 -10.92 9.69 -11.84
CA HIS A 109 -9.58 9.18 -11.58
C HIS A 109 -8.86 10.02 -10.52
N ILE A 110 -8.89 11.36 -10.64
CA ILE A 110 -8.33 12.25 -9.60
C ILE A 110 -9.05 12.06 -8.26
N ALA A 111 -10.38 11.96 -8.27
CA ALA A 111 -11.16 11.73 -7.05
C ALA A 111 -10.78 10.40 -6.38
N SER A 112 -10.42 9.37 -7.16
CA SER A 112 -9.96 8.07 -6.65
C SER A 112 -8.64 8.22 -5.89
N ILE A 113 -7.68 8.94 -6.47
CA ILE A 113 -6.37 9.19 -5.89
C ILE A 113 -6.53 10.00 -4.61
N LEU A 114 -7.32 11.08 -4.65
CA LEU A 114 -7.59 11.91 -3.47
C LEU A 114 -8.26 11.11 -2.36
N SER A 115 -9.23 10.26 -2.70
CA SER A 115 -9.90 9.39 -1.73
C SER A 115 -8.92 8.49 -1.00
N ILE A 116 -8.01 7.86 -1.72
CA ILE A 116 -6.98 7.00 -1.15
C ILE A 116 -6.00 7.79 -0.29
N VAL A 117 -5.46 8.90 -0.82
CA VAL A 117 -4.46 9.73 -0.14
C VAL A 117 -5.01 10.31 1.16
N ILE A 118 -6.32 10.59 1.21
CA ILE A 118 -6.98 11.16 2.39
C ILE A 118 -7.42 10.06 3.37
N SER A 119 -8.05 8.99 2.90
CA SER A 119 -8.60 7.94 3.76
C SER A 119 -7.53 7.00 4.31
N LEU A 120 -6.46 6.71 3.56
CA LEU A 120 -5.43 5.76 3.99
C LEU A 120 -4.69 6.21 5.26
N PRO A 121 -4.20 7.47 5.39
CA PRO A 121 -3.59 7.94 6.64
C PRO A 121 -4.56 7.87 7.83
N TYR A 122 -5.84 8.16 7.59
CA TYR A 122 -6.86 8.08 8.63
C TYR A 122 -7.12 6.63 9.07
N LEU A 123 -7.15 5.68 8.15
CA LEU A 123 -7.25 4.25 8.47
C LEU A 123 -6.04 3.74 9.24
N VAL A 124 -4.83 4.16 8.85
CA VAL A 124 -3.60 3.83 9.59
C VAL A 124 -3.66 4.42 11.01
N TYR A 125 -4.14 5.66 11.15
CA TYR A 125 -4.35 6.29 12.45
C TYR A 125 -5.34 5.51 13.32
N LEU A 126 -6.50 5.12 12.76
CA LEU A 126 -7.50 4.33 13.47
C LEU A 126 -6.97 2.95 13.85
N PHE A 127 -6.22 2.29 12.96
CA PHE A 127 -5.57 1.02 13.23
C PHE A 127 -4.67 1.12 14.47
N PHE A 128 -3.79 2.11 14.54
CA PHE A 128 -2.94 2.30 15.71
C PHE A 128 -3.71 2.75 16.96
N TYR A 129 -4.75 3.58 16.80
CA TYR A 129 -5.62 3.97 17.92
C TYR A 129 -6.27 2.75 18.59
N PHE A 130 -6.83 1.83 17.79
CA PHE A 130 -7.53 0.66 18.31
C PHE A 130 -6.59 -0.46 18.77
N THR A 131 -5.43 -0.63 18.14
CA THR A 131 -4.49 -1.69 18.49
C THR A 131 -3.58 -1.33 19.65
N ASN A 132 -3.09 -0.09 19.72
CA ASN A 132 -2.24 0.36 20.81
C ASN A 132 -2.34 1.90 20.99
N PRO A 133 -3.26 2.38 21.84
CA PRO A 133 -3.47 3.82 22.04
C PRO A 133 -2.26 4.51 22.68
N SER A 134 -1.34 3.77 23.30
CA SER A 134 -0.08 4.33 23.82
C SER A 134 0.79 4.88 22.70
N ILE A 135 0.60 4.42 21.45
CA ILE A 135 1.35 4.92 20.30
C ILE A 135 1.11 6.42 20.09
N LEU A 136 -0.11 6.86 20.33
CA LEU A 136 -0.52 8.25 20.14
C LEU A 136 0.04 9.18 21.22
N LYS A 137 0.60 8.61 22.29
CA LYS A 137 1.30 9.36 23.34
C LYS A 137 2.81 9.43 23.07
N LEU A 138 3.31 8.87 21.95
CA LEU A 138 4.73 8.96 21.63
C LEU A 138 5.14 10.42 21.41
N LYS A 139 6.36 10.73 21.86
CA LYS A 139 6.99 12.03 21.63
C LYS A 139 7.17 12.26 20.12
N GLY A 140 7.06 13.51 19.67
CA GLY A 140 7.11 13.86 18.24
C GLY A 140 8.33 13.34 17.48
N LYS A 141 9.49 13.18 18.14
CA LYS A 141 10.70 12.59 17.52
C LYS A 141 10.50 11.13 17.09
N LEU A 142 9.80 10.33 17.89
CA LEU A 142 9.57 8.92 17.56
C LEU A 142 8.51 8.77 16.47
N VAL A 143 7.47 9.61 16.50
CA VAL A 143 6.48 9.68 15.41
C VAL A 143 7.16 10.07 14.09
N ALA A 144 8.02 11.08 14.12
CA ALA A 144 8.82 11.48 12.95
C ALA A 144 9.74 10.34 12.48
N GLY A 145 10.32 9.56 13.40
CA GLY A 145 11.11 8.37 13.08
C GLY A 145 10.29 7.28 12.39
N LEU A 146 9.09 6.98 12.89
CA LEU A 146 8.16 6.02 12.28
C LEU A 146 7.72 6.46 10.89
N VAL A 147 7.33 7.73 10.74
CA VAL A 147 6.97 8.31 9.43
C VAL A 147 8.17 8.25 8.48
N GLY A 148 9.36 8.63 8.94
CA GLY A 148 10.60 8.55 8.17
C GLY A 148 10.92 7.13 7.72
N PHE A 149 10.71 6.13 8.58
CA PHE A 149 10.90 4.72 8.25
C PHE A 149 9.92 4.24 7.17
N VAL A 150 8.64 4.60 7.29
CA VAL A 150 7.62 4.29 6.27
C VAL A 150 7.95 4.96 4.93
N LEU A 151 8.36 6.23 4.94
CA LEU A 151 8.80 6.95 3.75
C LEU A 151 10.05 6.32 3.12
N LEU A 152 10.99 5.85 3.94
CA LEU A 152 12.18 5.15 3.47
C LEU A 152 11.80 3.85 2.77
N ILE A 153 10.97 3.01 3.38
CA ILE A 153 10.50 1.75 2.77
C ILE A 153 9.75 2.04 1.46
N GLY A 154 8.85 3.02 1.46
CA GLY A 154 8.13 3.43 0.26
C GLY A 154 9.07 3.93 -0.83
N GLY A 155 10.06 4.75 -0.48
CA GLY A 155 11.06 5.25 -1.43
C GLY A 155 11.93 4.13 -2.03
N VAL A 156 12.34 3.15 -1.23
CA VAL A 156 13.07 1.98 -1.71
C VAL A 156 12.18 1.13 -2.62
N GLY A 157 10.96 0.82 -2.19
CA GLY A 157 9.98 0.05 -2.98
C GLY A 157 9.70 0.70 -4.33
N TYR A 158 9.40 2.00 -4.34
CA TYR A 158 9.19 2.77 -5.57
C TYR A 158 10.41 2.75 -6.49
N THR A 159 11.60 2.99 -5.94
CA THR A 159 12.84 3.02 -6.73
C THR A 159 13.11 1.67 -7.39
N LEU A 160 12.91 0.57 -6.66
CA LEU A 160 13.07 -0.78 -7.19
C LEU A 160 11.97 -1.15 -8.19
N GLY A 161 10.73 -0.70 -7.98
CA GLY A 161 9.66 -0.83 -8.97
C GLY A 161 9.97 -0.09 -10.26
N HIS A 162 10.45 1.15 -10.16
CA HIS A 162 10.85 1.97 -11.31
C HIS A 162 12.04 1.36 -12.06
N HIS A 163 12.95 0.69 -11.35
CA HIS A 163 14.08 -0.03 -11.91
C HIS A 163 13.87 -1.55 -11.90
N ASN A 164 12.62 -2.01 -12.10
CA ASN A 164 12.29 -3.44 -12.01
C ASN A 164 13.13 -4.31 -12.95
N TYR A 165 13.61 -3.74 -14.05
CA TYR A 165 14.53 -4.39 -14.99
C TYR A 165 15.83 -4.91 -14.34
N LEU A 166 16.25 -4.39 -13.20
CA LEU A 166 17.46 -4.85 -12.50
C LEU A 166 17.25 -6.16 -11.71
N ILE A 167 15.99 -6.50 -11.41
CA ILE A 167 15.65 -7.53 -10.41
C ILE A 167 14.69 -8.57 -10.97
N MET A 168 13.78 -8.16 -11.86
CA MET A 168 12.69 -8.99 -12.38
C MET A 168 12.67 -8.96 -13.92
N SER A 169 12.61 -10.15 -14.52
CA SER A 169 12.29 -10.31 -15.94
C SER A 169 10.78 -10.21 -16.18
N CYS A 170 10.37 -9.94 -17.42
CA CYS A 170 8.96 -9.89 -17.78
C CYS A 170 8.22 -11.21 -17.54
N GLU A 171 8.92 -12.35 -17.56
CA GLU A 171 8.33 -13.66 -17.27
C GLU A 171 7.82 -13.76 -15.83
N ASN A 172 8.55 -13.17 -14.87
CA ASN A 172 8.12 -13.16 -13.47
C ASN A 172 6.78 -12.42 -13.28
N PHE A 173 6.54 -11.33 -14.03
CA PHE A 173 5.27 -10.61 -14.01
C PHE A 173 4.14 -11.45 -14.60
N VAL A 174 4.37 -12.12 -15.74
CA VAL A 174 3.39 -12.99 -16.39
C VAL A 174 3.01 -14.18 -15.51
N VAL A 175 3.99 -14.84 -14.90
CA VAL A 175 3.74 -15.97 -13.97
C VAL A 175 2.94 -15.52 -12.75
N SER A 176 3.15 -14.29 -12.30
CA SER A 176 2.38 -13.69 -11.20
C SER A 176 0.97 -13.24 -11.61
N GLY A 177 0.59 -13.41 -12.88
CA GLY A 177 -0.70 -12.98 -13.42
C GLY A 177 -0.85 -11.46 -13.54
N GLN A 178 0.27 -10.73 -13.54
CA GLN A 178 0.29 -9.28 -13.71
C GLN A 178 0.56 -8.90 -15.17
N ASP A 179 0.10 -7.71 -15.57
CA ASP A 179 0.52 -7.10 -16.83
C ASP A 179 2.03 -6.86 -16.82
N THR A 180 2.66 -6.91 -18.00
CA THR A 180 4.10 -6.64 -18.10
C THR A 180 4.37 -5.13 -18.15
N PRO A 181 5.14 -4.56 -17.21
CA PRO A 181 5.44 -3.13 -17.22
C PRO A 181 6.33 -2.79 -18.42
N LYS A 182 6.20 -1.57 -18.95
CA LYS A 182 6.87 -1.13 -20.21
C LYS A 182 8.40 -1.20 -20.14
N ASN A 183 8.95 -1.11 -18.94
CA ASN A 183 10.38 -1.08 -18.64
C ASN A 183 10.94 -2.44 -18.20
N CYS A 184 10.24 -3.56 -18.37
CA CYS A 184 10.76 -4.87 -17.95
C CYS A 184 11.79 -5.46 -18.95
N LEU A 185 12.70 -6.31 -18.45
CA LEU A 185 13.63 -7.08 -19.30
C LEU A 185 12.90 -8.23 -19.99
N CYS A 186 12.54 -8.04 -21.26
CA CYS A 186 12.04 -9.10 -22.13
C CYS A 186 13.22 -9.90 -22.71
N GLU A 187 13.60 -11.02 -22.11
CA GLU A 187 14.65 -11.90 -22.67
C GLU A 187 14.34 -12.33 -24.11
N LYS A 188 13.06 -12.58 -24.44
CA LYS A 188 12.63 -12.88 -25.82
C LYS A 188 12.93 -11.75 -26.82
N LYS A 189 12.64 -10.49 -26.46
CA LYS A 189 12.95 -9.33 -27.32
C LYS A 189 14.46 -9.09 -27.43
N LEU A 190 15.22 -9.44 -26.39
CA LEU A 190 16.68 -9.34 -26.39
C LEU A 190 17.30 -10.38 -27.32
N ALA A 191 16.84 -11.63 -27.25
CA ALA A 191 17.28 -12.72 -28.12
C ALA A 191 16.96 -12.43 -29.60
N GLU A 192 15.77 -11.91 -29.89
CA GLU A 192 15.36 -11.54 -31.25
C GLU A 192 16.23 -10.40 -31.82
N LYS A 193 16.48 -9.34 -31.04
CA LYS A 193 17.41 -8.24 -31.42
C LYS A 193 18.85 -8.71 -31.65
N VAL A 194 19.35 -9.65 -30.84
CA VAL A 194 20.71 -10.20 -30.99
C VAL A 194 20.81 -11.05 -32.26
N THR A 195 19.76 -11.79 -32.59
CA THR A 195 19.71 -12.64 -33.79
C THR A 195 19.62 -11.79 -35.06
N GLU A 196 18.84 -10.70 -35.03
CA GLU A 196 18.74 -9.71 -36.12
C GLU A 196 20.08 -8.99 -36.37
N LYS A 197 20.76 -8.52 -35.31
CA LYS A 197 22.10 -7.92 -35.43
C LYS A 197 23.13 -8.89 -36.00
N ARG A 198 23.14 -10.14 -35.54
CA ARG A 198 24.09 -11.17 -36.01
C ARG A 198 23.80 -11.64 -37.45
N GLY A 199 22.56 -11.51 -37.91
CA GLY A 199 22.18 -11.72 -39.31
C GLY A 199 22.68 -10.60 -40.22
N SER A 200 22.58 -9.34 -39.78
CA SER A 200 23.04 -8.18 -40.58
C SER A 200 24.57 -8.06 -40.68
N GLU A 201 25.32 -8.57 -39.71
CA GLU A 201 26.80 -8.55 -39.71
C GLU A 201 27.41 -9.65 -40.60
N LYS A 202 26.64 -10.69 -40.96
CA LYS A 202 27.08 -11.74 -41.90
C LYS A 202 26.81 -11.42 -43.37
N VAL A 203 26.16 -10.30 -43.67
CA VAL A 203 25.77 -9.89 -45.04
C VAL A 203 26.68 -8.78 -45.60
N ASN A 204 27.69 -8.33 -44.83
CA ASN A 204 28.75 -7.43 -45.29
C ASN A 204 30.08 -8.15 -45.48
#